data_AF-A0A1B7P6W1-F1
#
_entry.id   AF-A0A1B7P6W1-F1
#
_cell.length_a   1.000
_cell.length_b   1.000
_cell.length_c   1.000
_cell.angle_alpha   90.00
_cell.angle_beta   90.00
_cell.angle_gamma   90.00
#
_symmetry.space_group_name_H-M   'P 1'
#
loop_
_entity.id
_entity.type
_entity.pdbx_description
1 polymer ?
#
loop_
_entity_poly.entity_id
_entity_poly.type
_entity_poly.pdbx_seq_one_letter_code
_entity_poly.pdbx_strand_id
1 'polypeptide(L)'
;MVTTNSDQEPFLNSSSSMDGNESCISDSAEVETDHLFPPEHFRFTPPIAAGGRSLGHQRDTEDQHQIPPGFLHRFRKKYKPGTAWAGKPGPNAVRYYEEELTRNDLSLDSEWEYAEEFKKQLRLFVQMTEAEEYTSEDEDELGCDLRWIDQGPASEENQWIYLGELGRGGFGYVQCWAWYPFGTRDPIMFAVKDTENDRYWSDYCSEGNLTRRINATGCPNVVKVYGWIDLEPQPAELTAPCRYFRILYEYYEGGSLARLYDLYIRYRLLFPEAFLWHIFHEIATGLLYCAYGHAKPQRKSDWEEIIHKDVKPGNIFLGAAPPLDSEEPYPTCYLGDFGLAYTIPNDDVRSYKKTYPMEGTVEYLPPEAVDPCSPGVISPKLDIYSLALSIREVIESALNIYTAEEILTLRKLPGGENYLPYSLELINLCRSSGSSRTYKRPDIYSLWKKTGEQAQKWKRKVMANRHRAEAHGAKCYDGMVLVDEEVRLRFKRDRTFRQEFFREASWEHRNRGEVKFGKDMVRREKEEQRGYPEGTGGKKGEDLSVDDNVNVDWATKEGGS
;
A
#
# COMPACT_ATOMS: atom_id res chain seq x y z
N MET A 1 -5.16 -1.19 -36.33
CA MET A 1 -5.72 -2.08 -37.37
C MET A 1 -6.17 -3.35 -36.68
N VAL A 2 -7.28 -3.94 -37.15
CA VAL A 2 -8.10 -5.00 -36.53
C VAL A 2 -9.17 -4.44 -35.58
N THR A 3 -10.22 -3.98 -36.26
CA THR A 3 -11.60 -3.78 -35.83
C THR A 3 -12.34 -5.12 -35.73
N THR A 4 -13.32 -5.25 -34.83
CA THR A 4 -14.67 -5.76 -35.18
C THR A 4 -15.71 -5.26 -34.20
N ASN A 5 -16.65 -4.49 -34.74
CA ASN A 5 -17.95 -4.13 -34.17
C ASN A 5 -18.89 -5.34 -34.21
N SER A 6 -19.87 -5.41 -33.30
CA SER A 6 -21.28 -5.51 -33.69
C SER A 6 -22.21 -5.29 -32.50
N ASP A 7 -22.96 -4.19 -32.57
CA ASP A 7 -24.21 -3.95 -31.84
C ASP A 7 -25.27 -5.00 -32.17
N GLN A 8 -26.13 -5.34 -31.20
CA GLN A 8 -27.58 -5.45 -31.43
C GLN A 8 -28.38 -5.31 -30.14
N GLU A 9 -29.41 -4.49 -30.22
CA GLU A 9 -30.30 -3.98 -29.18
C GLU A 9 -31.58 -4.87 -29.04
N PRO A 10 -32.66 -4.50 -28.32
CA PRO A 10 -33.28 -5.31 -27.27
C PRO A 10 -34.67 -5.91 -27.63
N PHE A 11 -35.22 -6.77 -26.76
CA PHE A 11 -36.66 -7.11 -26.80
C PHE A 11 -37.31 -7.12 -25.40
N LEU A 12 -38.46 -6.46 -25.35
CA LEU A 12 -39.39 -6.31 -24.22
C LEU A 12 -40.48 -7.40 -24.21
N ASN A 13 -41.01 -7.62 -23.00
CA ASN A 13 -42.38 -8.02 -22.61
C ASN A 13 -42.85 -9.48 -22.70
N SER A 14 -43.29 -10.00 -21.54
CA SER A 14 -44.67 -10.44 -21.18
C SER A 14 -44.59 -11.48 -20.04
N SER A 15 -44.95 -11.17 -18.79
CA SER A 15 -46.30 -11.14 -18.15
C SER A 15 -46.96 -12.50 -17.89
N SER A 16 -47.31 -12.72 -16.61
CA SER A 16 -48.32 -13.61 -15.99
C SER A 16 -47.68 -14.52 -14.92
N SER A 17 -48.26 -14.86 -13.76
CA SER A 17 -49.28 -14.34 -12.83
C SER A 17 -49.62 -15.54 -11.92
N MET A 18 -50.03 -15.27 -10.67
CA MET A 18 -50.66 -16.19 -9.70
C MET A 18 -49.70 -17.15 -9.00
N ASP A 19 -49.89 -17.56 -7.75
CA ASP A 19 -50.65 -17.16 -6.56
C ASP A 19 -50.18 -18.23 -5.53
N GLY A 20 -50.07 -17.92 -4.23
CA GLY A 20 -49.87 -19.00 -3.25
C GLY A 20 -49.25 -18.60 -1.93
N ASN A 21 -50.10 -18.01 -1.09
CA ASN A 21 -49.92 -17.77 0.32
C ASN A 21 -49.76 -19.11 1.08
N GLU A 22 -48.79 -19.26 1.99
CA GLU A 22 -49.00 -19.96 3.28
C GLU A 22 -47.81 -19.83 4.24
N SER A 23 -48.15 -19.40 5.46
CA SER A 23 -47.34 -19.28 6.65
C SER A 23 -47.07 -20.62 7.31
N CYS A 24 -45.88 -20.83 7.88
CA CYS A 24 -45.69 -21.71 9.04
C CYS A 24 -44.58 -21.18 9.95
N ILE A 25 -44.96 -20.97 11.22
CA ILE A 25 -44.10 -20.73 12.38
C ILE A 25 -43.62 -22.10 12.88
N SER A 26 -42.34 -22.24 13.17
CA SER A 26 -41.87 -23.13 14.24
C SER A 26 -40.49 -22.70 14.74
N ASP A 27 -40.46 -22.31 16.00
CA ASP A 27 -39.28 -22.18 16.85
C ASP A 27 -38.47 -23.48 16.89
N SER A 28 -37.15 -23.37 16.78
CA SER A 28 -36.22 -24.27 17.46
C SER A 28 -34.82 -23.66 17.58
N ALA A 29 -34.54 -23.22 18.80
CA ALA A 29 -33.27 -23.18 19.52
C ALA A 29 -31.94 -23.11 18.76
N GLU A 30 -31.25 -22.01 19.05
CA GLU A 30 -29.82 -21.74 19.03
C GLU A 30 -28.91 -22.96 19.21
N VAL A 31 -27.97 -23.13 18.27
CA VAL A 31 -26.61 -23.60 18.54
C VAL A 31 -25.68 -22.56 17.93
N GLU A 32 -24.98 -21.82 18.79
CA GLU A 32 -23.89 -20.93 18.42
C GLU A 32 -22.80 -21.73 17.67
N THR A 33 -22.55 -21.35 16.43
CA THR A 33 -21.29 -21.65 15.74
C THR A 33 -20.67 -20.35 15.31
N ASP A 34 -19.51 -20.07 15.92
CA ASP A 34 -18.60 -18.96 15.68
C ASP A 34 -18.42 -18.70 14.18
N HIS A 35 -18.69 -17.47 13.75
CA HIS A 35 -18.43 -17.00 12.40
C HIS A 35 -17.13 -16.18 12.40
N LEU A 36 -16.01 -16.86 12.19
CA LEU A 36 -14.76 -16.27 11.70
C LEU A 36 -14.61 -16.65 10.21
N PHE A 37 -14.19 -15.69 9.37
CA PHE A 37 -13.93 -15.77 7.91
C PHE A 37 -15.12 -15.44 6.95
N PRO A 38 -14.84 -14.97 5.71
CA PRO A 38 -14.65 -13.58 5.31
C PRO A 38 -15.88 -12.97 4.56
N PRO A 39 -15.91 -11.64 4.29
CA PRO A 39 -17.08 -10.97 3.72
C PRO A 39 -17.32 -11.30 2.22
N GLU A 40 -18.61 -11.37 1.90
CA GLU A 40 -19.18 -11.57 0.56
C GLU A 40 -18.66 -10.55 -0.48
N HIS A 41 -18.81 -10.90 -1.77
CA HIS A 41 -18.57 -10.15 -3.01
C HIS A 41 -17.11 -9.98 -3.50
N PHE A 42 -16.57 -11.04 -4.09
CA PHE A 42 -15.45 -11.01 -5.05
C PHE A 42 -15.95 -11.39 -6.46
N ARG A 43 -15.43 -10.75 -7.50
CA ARG A 43 -15.67 -11.10 -8.92
C ARG A 43 -14.34 -11.45 -9.57
N PHE A 44 -14.30 -12.59 -10.25
CA PHE A 44 -13.10 -13.26 -10.76
C PHE A 44 -12.92 -13.15 -12.28
N THR A 45 -11.66 -13.28 -12.69
CA THR A 45 -11.23 -13.61 -14.07
C THR A 45 -10.09 -14.64 -13.94
N PRO A 46 -10.04 -15.71 -14.75
CA PRO A 46 -9.24 -16.91 -14.46
C PRO A 46 -7.72 -16.76 -14.72
N PRO A 47 -6.86 -17.54 -14.04
CA PRO A 47 -5.41 -17.56 -14.23
C PRO A 47 -4.95 -18.40 -15.44
N ILE A 48 -3.71 -18.11 -15.87
CA ILE A 48 -3.04 -18.65 -17.06
C ILE A 48 -2.42 -20.02 -16.75
N ALA A 49 -2.73 -21.02 -17.58
CA ALA A 49 -2.15 -22.36 -17.53
C ALA A 49 -0.74 -22.43 -18.15
N ALA A 50 0.16 -23.23 -17.55
CA ALA A 50 0.96 -24.25 -18.26
C ALA A 50 1.98 -24.98 -17.36
N GLY A 51 1.92 -26.32 -17.39
CA GLY A 51 3.11 -27.14 -17.69
C GLY A 51 3.80 -27.86 -16.54
N GLY A 52 3.15 -28.87 -15.95
CA GLY A 52 3.74 -29.72 -14.92
C GLY A 52 5.03 -30.45 -15.34
N ARG A 53 5.91 -30.67 -14.36
CA ARG A 53 6.82 -31.83 -14.26
C ARG A 53 7.51 -31.88 -12.89
N SER A 54 7.35 -33.01 -12.22
CA SER A 54 8.12 -33.43 -11.03
C SER A 54 9.63 -33.45 -11.30
N LEU A 55 10.43 -32.85 -10.42
CA LEU A 55 11.87 -33.12 -10.32
C LEU A 55 12.34 -33.03 -8.86
N GLY A 56 12.73 -34.18 -8.31
CA GLY A 56 13.44 -34.27 -7.05
C GLY A 56 14.87 -33.74 -7.19
N HIS A 57 15.23 -32.75 -6.36
CA HIS A 57 16.60 -32.49 -5.89
C HIS A 57 16.51 -31.82 -4.52
N GLN A 58 16.90 -32.56 -3.48
CA GLN A 58 17.08 -32.03 -2.13
C GLN A 58 18.26 -31.05 -2.13
N ARG A 59 17.97 -29.74 -2.03
CA ARG A 59 18.97 -28.74 -1.62
C ARG A 59 18.75 -28.42 -0.15
N ASP A 60 19.84 -28.32 0.60
CA ASP A 60 19.83 -27.91 2.00
C ASP A 60 19.31 -26.46 2.13
N THR A 61 18.56 -26.18 3.20
CA THR A 61 17.92 -24.86 3.45
C THR A 61 18.91 -23.72 3.65
N GLU A 62 20.18 -24.03 3.95
CA GLU A 62 21.24 -23.03 4.06
C GLU A 62 21.65 -22.47 2.68
N ASP A 63 21.41 -23.20 1.58
CA ASP A 63 21.74 -22.77 0.21
C ASP A 63 20.67 -21.84 -0.42
N GLN A 64 19.48 -21.73 0.17
CA GLN A 64 18.39 -20.87 -0.36
C GLN A 64 18.64 -19.37 -0.13
N HIS A 65 19.49 -19.06 0.85
CA HIS A 65 19.96 -17.72 1.18
C HIS A 65 21.28 -17.38 0.48
N GLN A 66 21.91 -18.38 -0.14
CA GLN A 66 23.14 -18.23 -0.90
C GLN A 66 22.83 -18.05 -2.38
N ILE A 67 23.77 -17.43 -3.07
CA ILE A 67 23.74 -17.29 -4.53
C ILE A 67 23.52 -18.67 -5.17
N PRO A 68 22.48 -18.88 -5.99
CA PRO A 68 22.33 -20.16 -6.67
C PRO A 68 23.58 -20.48 -7.49
N PRO A 69 24.13 -21.71 -7.40
CA PRO A 69 25.32 -22.09 -8.15
C PRO A 69 25.21 -21.71 -9.63
N GLY A 70 26.21 -20.99 -10.13
CA GLY A 70 26.26 -20.52 -11.52
C GLY A 70 25.43 -19.27 -11.85
N PHE A 71 24.73 -18.63 -10.89
CA PHE A 71 24.05 -17.33 -11.08
C PHE A 71 24.99 -16.35 -11.78
N LEU A 72 26.17 -16.15 -11.19
CA LEU A 72 27.15 -15.19 -11.68
C LEU A 72 27.61 -15.50 -13.10
N HIS A 73 27.76 -16.78 -13.42
CA HIS A 73 28.15 -17.24 -14.74
C HIS A 73 27.03 -17.01 -15.76
N ARG A 74 25.77 -17.36 -15.43
CA ARG A 74 24.59 -17.14 -16.28
C ARG A 74 24.33 -15.66 -16.50
N PHE A 75 24.40 -14.88 -15.41
CA PHE A 75 24.32 -13.43 -15.40
C PHE A 75 25.37 -12.89 -16.38
N ARG A 76 26.67 -13.07 -16.12
CA ARG A 76 27.77 -12.64 -17.02
C ARG A 76 27.65 -13.13 -18.46
N LYS A 77 27.11 -14.34 -18.71
CA LYS A 77 26.89 -14.89 -20.05
C LYS A 77 25.77 -14.15 -20.81
N LYS A 78 24.71 -13.72 -20.11
CA LYS A 78 23.61 -12.90 -20.65
C LYS A 78 24.05 -11.43 -20.85
N TYR A 79 24.98 -10.93 -20.04
CA TYR A 79 25.47 -9.54 -20.08
C TYR A 79 26.88 -9.43 -20.70
N LYS A 80 26.95 -9.13 -22.00
CA LYS A 80 28.23 -8.78 -22.65
C LYS A 80 28.50 -7.27 -22.53
N PRO A 81 29.75 -6.85 -22.20
CA PRO A 81 30.16 -5.46 -22.25
C PRO A 81 29.87 -4.86 -23.63
N GLY A 82 29.26 -3.66 -23.68
CA GLY A 82 28.96 -2.95 -24.92
C GLY A 82 27.52 -3.03 -25.45
N THR A 83 26.57 -3.59 -24.68
CA THR A 83 25.14 -3.72 -25.09
C THR A 83 24.20 -2.73 -24.40
N ALA A 84 24.71 -1.53 -24.06
CA ALA A 84 23.97 -0.47 -23.35
C ALA A 84 22.77 0.13 -24.11
N TRP A 85 22.54 -0.27 -25.37
CA TRP A 85 21.60 0.37 -26.29
C TRP A 85 20.20 -0.28 -26.37
N ALA A 86 19.79 -1.15 -25.43
CA ALA A 86 18.54 -1.90 -25.60
C ALA A 86 17.80 -2.31 -24.30
N GLY A 87 17.59 -1.41 -23.34
CA GLY A 87 16.78 -1.72 -22.15
C GLY A 87 17.29 -2.94 -21.36
N LYS A 88 18.62 -3.04 -21.24
CA LYS A 88 19.33 -4.11 -20.52
C LYS A 88 20.23 -3.50 -19.44
N PRO A 89 20.34 -4.09 -18.25
CA PRO A 89 21.31 -3.69 -17.24
C PRO A 89 22.74 -3.74 -17.80
N GLY A 90 23.56 -2.74 -17.46
CA GLY A 90 24.96 -2.65 -17.87
C GLY A 90 25.95 -3.39 -16.94
N PRO A 91 27.27 -3.32 -17.19
CA PRO A 91 28.31 -4.00 -16.41
C PRO A 91 28.39 -3.61 -14.93
N ASN A 92 27.99 -2.39 -14.55
CA ASN A 92 27.92 -1.97 -13.15
C ASN A 92 26.76 -2.64 -12.42
N ALA A 93 25.67 -2.96 -13.13
CA ALA A 93 24.60 -3.77 -12.56
C ALA A 93 25.12 -5.17 -12.24
N VAL A 94 25.91 -5.79 -13.14
CA VAL A 94 26.59 -7.06 -12.85
C VAL A 94 27.37 -6.95 -11.55
N ARG A 95 28.34 -6.03 -11.49
CA ARG A 95 29.22 -5.85 -10.32
C ARG A 95 28.45 -5.65 -9.03
N TYR A 96 27.39 -4.83 -9.07
CA TYR A 96 26.54 -4.56 -7.91
C TYR A 96 25.89 -5.83 -7.35
N TYR A 97 25.28 -6.65 -8.21
CA TYR A 97 24.68 -7.89 -7.70
C TYR A 97 25.76 -8.85 -7.24
N GLU A 98 26.95 -8.91 -7.85
CA GLU A 98 28.05 -9.72 -7.28
C GLU A 98 28.45 -9.24 -5.88
N GLU A 99 28.50 -7.93 -5.66
CA GLU A 99 28.80 -7.32 -4.36
C GLU A 99 27.67 -7.55 -3.33
N GLU A 100 26.41 -7.38 -3.70
CA GLU A 100 25.26 -7.71 -2.83
C GLU A 100 25.21 -9.19 -2.47
N LEU A 101 25.32 -10.05 -3.49
CA LEU A 101 25.21 -11.50 -3.36
C LEU A 101 26.34 -12.10 -2.51
N THR A 102 27.45 -11.38 -2.35
CA THR A 102 28.60 -11.79 -1.52
C THR A 102 28.62 -11.11 -0.14
N ARG A 103 27.71 -10.17 0.13
CA ARG A 103 27.49 -9.66 1.49
C ARG A 103 26.78 -10.76 2.28
N ASN A 104 27.54 -11.43 3.12
CA ASN A 104 27.06 -12.48 4.01
C ASN A 104 26.38 -11.85 5.26
N ASP A 105 25.59 -10.80 5.06
CA ASP A 105 25.05 -9.91 6.12
C ASP A 105 23.60 -10.23 6.51
N LEU A 106 22.97 -11.20 5.84
CA LEU A 106 21.54 -11.52 6.00
C LEU A 106 21.34 -12.87 6.70
N SER A 107 21.64 -12.94 8.00
CA SER A 107 21.11 -14.03 8.83
C SER A 107 19.64 -13.76 9.17
N LEU A 108 18.82 -14.81 9.20
CA LEU A 108 17.59 -14.78 9.98
C LEU A 108 17.93 -14.33 11.40
N ASP A 109 17.06 -13.50 11.99
CA ASP A 109 17.28 -12.97 13.33
C ASP A 109 17.51 -14.14 14.30
N SER A 110 18.76 -14.33 14.74
CA SER A 110 19.16 -15.51 15.52
C SER A 110 18.51 -15.54 16.90
N GLU A 111 17.84 -14.46 17.28
CA GLU A 111 17.07 -14.30 18.50
C GLU A 111 15.61 -14.76 18.36
N TRP A 112 15.12 -15.06 17.15
CA TRP A 112 13.76 -15.55 16.99
C TRP A 112 13.62 -16.99 17.48
N GLU A 113 12.90 -17.18 18.58
CA GLU A 113 12.79 -18.47 19.28
C GLU A 113 12.26 -19.62 18.40
N TYR A 114 11.52 -19.31 17.34
CA TYR A 114 10.96 -20.29 16.41
C TYR A 114 11.84 -20.53 15.17
N ALA A 115 13.00 -19.89 15.03
CA ALA A 115 13.78 -19.90 13.79
C ALA A 115 14.14 -21.31 13.30
N GLU A 116 14.55 -22.21 14.19
CA GLU A 116 14.94 -23.57 13.82
C GLU A 116 13.74 -24.44 13.42
N GLU A 117 12.64 -24.38 14.18
CA GLU A 117 11.41 -25.11 13.81
C GLU A 117 10.80 -24.53 12.54
N PHE A 118 10.83 -23.20 12.37
CA PHE A 118 10.37 -22.53 11.15
C PHE A 118 11.15 -23.00 9.92
N LYS A 119 12.49 -23.08 9.98
CA LYS A 119 13.30 -23.62 8.87
C LYS A 119 12.91 -25.05 8.50
N LYS A 120 12.60 -25.88 9.51
CA LYS A 120 12.14 -27.25 9.29
C LYS A 120 10.75 -27.30 8.66
N GLN A 121 9.82 -26.51 9.19
CA GLN A 121 8.43 -26.43 8.73
C GLN A 121 8.28 -25.78 7.37
N LEU A 122 9.15 -24.82 7.02
CA LEU A 122 9.17 -24.18 5.71
C LEU A 122 9.34 -25.21 4.57
N ARG A 123 10.15 -26.25 4.79
CA ARG A 123 10.29 -27.35 3.82
C ARG A 123 9.02 -28.17 3.65
N LEU A 124 8.34 -28.47 4.76
CA LEU A 124 7.09 -29.24 4.75
C LEU A 124 5.97 -28.43 4.10
N PHE A 125 5.90 -27.14 4.41
CA PHE A 125 4.98 -26.19 3.80
C PHE A 125 5.10 -26.18 2.27
N VAL A 126 6.32 -26.11 1.74
CA VAL A 126 6.57 -26.16 0.28
C VAL A 126 6.06 -27.47 -0.31
N GLN A 127 6.47 -28.61 0.24
CA GLN A 127 6.05 -29.92 -0.26
C GLN A 127 4.53 -30.05 -0.30
N MET A 128 3.84 -29.61 0.75
CA MET A 128 2.38 -29.61 0.84
C MET A 128 1.76 -28.78 -0.29
N THR A 129 2.25 -27.56 -0.51
CA THR A 129 1.66 -26.64 -1.50
C THR A 129 2.06 -26.90 -2.96
N GLU A 130 3.13 -27.65 -3.21
CA GLU A 130 3.59 -28.03 -4.56
C GLU A 130 3.07 -29.40 -5.01
N ALA A 131 2.74 -30.29 -4.07
CA ALA A 131 2.26 -31.64 -4.38
C ALA A 131 0.84 -31.66 -4.97
N GLU A 132 0.05 -30.63 -4.70
CA GLU A 132 -1.31 -30.50 -5.21
C GLU A 132 -1.30 -29.60 -6.45
N GLU A 133 -1.35 -30.20 -7.64
CA GLU A 133 -1.43 -29.45 -8.91
C GLU A 133 -2.76 -28.70 -8.97
N TYR A 134 -2.71 -27.36 -8.96
CA TYR A 134 -3.90 -26.52 -9.04
C TYR A 134 -4.50 -26.54 -10.45
N THR A 135 -5.77 -26.89 -10.56
CA THR A 135 -6.54 -26.82 -11.80
C THR A 135 -7.73 -25.89 -11.64
N SER A 136 -8.26 -25.36 -12.75
CA SER A 136 -9.47 -24.53 -12.72
C SER A 136 -10.74 -25.29 -12.27
N GLU A 137 -10.65 -26.62 -12.12
CA GLU A 137 -11.71 -27.47 -11.56
C GLU A 137 -11.67 -27.49 -10.02
N ASP A 138 -10.59 -26.98 -9.42
CA ASP A 138 -10.38 -26.87 -7.97
C ASP A 138 -10.87 -25.53 -7.39
N GLU A 139 -11.71 -24.79 -8.12
CA GLU A 139 -12.37 -23.57 -7.63
C GLU A 139 -13.89 -23.83 -7.46
N ASP A 140 -14.47 -23.37 -6.34
CA ASP A 140 -15.94 -23.35 -6.21
C ASP A 140 -16.58 -22.18 -6.99
N GLU A 141 -17.91 -22.09 -7.00
CA GLU A 141 -18.65 -21.00 -7.67
C GLU A 141 -18.29 -19.60 -7.10
N LEU A 142 -17.66 -19.53 -5.93
CA LEU A 142 -17.20 -18.32 -5.25
C LEU A 142 -15.68 -18.09 -5.41
N GLY A 143 -14.98 -18.92 -6.17
CA GLY A 143 -13.54 -18.83 -6.42
C GLY A 143 -12.65 -19.26 -5.23
N CYS A 144 -13.20 -20.01 -4.28
CA CYS A 144 -12.42 -20.60 -3.19
C CYS A 144 -11.64 -21.82 -3.69
N ASP A 145 -10.35 -21.88 -3.35
CA ASP A 145 -9.47 -23.01 -3.66
C ASP A 145 -9.92 -24.25 -2.86
N LEU A 146 -10.63 -25.15 -3.55
CA LEU A 146 -11.27 -26.37 -3.03
C LEU A 146 -10.26 -27.32 -2.38
N ARG A 147 -8.98 -27.27 -2.78
CA ARG A 147 -7.91 -28.09 -2.20
C ARG A 147 -7.81 -27.92 -0.69
N TRP A 148 -8.08 -26.70 -0.21
CA TRP A 148 -7.93 -26.32 1.18
C TRP A 148 -9.26 -26.33 1.97
N ILE A 149 -10.34 -26.88 1.42
CA ILE A 149 -11.64 -26.93 2.14
C ILE A 149 -11.62 -27.96 3.28
N ASP A 150 -10.96 -29.11 3.10
CA ASP A 150 -10.93 -30.21 4.08
C ASP A 150 -9.52 -30.45 4.62
N GLN A 151 -8.93 -29.41 5.21
CA GLN A 151 -7.57 -29.45 5.77
C GLN A 151 -7.48 -30.19 7.12
N GLY A 152 -8.63 -30.54 7.73
CA GLY A 152 -8.68 -31.02 9.11
C GLY A 152 -8.27 -29.98 10.16
N PRO A 153 -8.36 -30.29 11.46
CA PRO A 153 -7.95 -29.38 12.52
C PRO A 153 -6.42 -29.25 12.62
N ALA A 154 -5.96 -28.13 13.19
CA ALA A 154 -4.56 -27.94 13.52
C ALA A 154 -4.08 -29.01 14.52
N SER A 155 -2.91 -29.58 14.27
CA SER A 155 -2.30 -30.62 15.11
C SER A 155 -0.78 -30.59 15.01
N GLU A 156 -0.07 -31.42 15.79
CA GLU A 156 1.39 -31.54 15.66
C GLU A 156 1.83 -32.00 14.25
N GLU A 157 0.97 -32.74 13.55
CA GLU A 157 1.20 -33.25 12.19
C GLU A 157 0.64 -32.32 11.10
N ASN A 158 -0.35 -31.50 11.45
CA ASN A 158 -1.00 -30.54 10.56
C ASN A 158 -0.86 -29.10 11.09
N GLN A 159 0.32 -28.54 10.92
CA GLN A 159 0.67 -27.24 11.51
C GLN A 159 0.33 -26.04 10.62
N TRP A 160 0.08 -26.22 9.33
CA TRP A 160 -0.17 -25.14 8.39
C TRP A 160 -1.61 -25.18 7.92
N ILE A 161 -2.36 -24.12 8.23
CA ILE A 161 -3.77 -24.00 7.85
C ILE A 161 -3.92 -22.80 6.92
N TYR A 162 -4.38 -23.05 5.70
CA TYR A 162 -4.77 -22.03 4.74
C TYR A 162 -6.06 -21.36 5.18
N LEU A 163 -6.07 -20.03 5.15
CA LEU A 163 -7.20 -19.22 5.60
C LEU A 163 -7.85 -18.39 4.50
N GLY A 164 -7.32 -18.44 3.27
CA GLY A 164 -7.90 -17.75 2.11
C GLY A 164 -6.93 -16.82 1.38
N GLU A 165 -7.41 -16.28 0.25
CA GLU A 165 -6.72 -15.25 -0.53
C GLU A 165 -6.87 -13.88 0.15
N LEU A 166 -5.75 -13.15 0.30
CA LEU A 166 -5.73 -11.77 0.82
C LEU A 166 -5.83 -10.75 -0.31
N GLY A 167 -5.30 -11.08 -1.49
CA GLY A 167 -5.44 -10.26 -2.68
C GLY A 167 -4.52 -10.68 -3.82
N ARG A 168 -4.80 -10.15 -5.01
CA ARG A 168 -4.07 -10.41 -6.25
C ARG A 168 -3.77 -9.10 -6.97
N GLY A 169 -2.57 -8.99 -7.54
CA GLY A 169 -2.12 -7.82 -8.27
C GLY A 169 -1.30 -8.20 -9.51
N GLY A 170 -0.81 -7.20 -10.24
CA GLY A 170 -0.05 -7.42 -11.49
C GLY A 170 1.27 -8.17 -11.32
N PHE A 171 1.74 -8.34 -10.08
CA PHE A 171 3.01 -8.99 -9.76
C PHE A 171 2.85 -10.34 -9.07
N GLY A 172 1.62 -10.76 -8.72
CA GLY A 172 1.43 -11.99 -7.98
C GLY A 172 0.14 -12.06 -7.17
N TYR A 173 0.13 -13.06 -6.29
CA TYR A 173 -1.02 -13.46 -5.49
C TYR A 173 -0.58 -13.63 -4.04
N VAL A 174 -1.42 -13.19 -3.09
CA VAL A 174 -1.12 -13.21 -1.66
C VAL A 174 -2.17 -14.03 -0.92
N GLN A 175 -1.70 -14.96 -0.10
CA GLN A 175 -2.48 -15.88 0.72
C GLN A 175 -2.33 -15.56 2.20
N CYS A 176 -3.33 -15.95 2.99
CA CYS A 176 -3.26 -15.99 4.44
C CYS A 176 -3.03 -17.43 4.91
N TRP A 177 -2.03 -17.62 5.76
CA TRP A 177 -1.72 -18.91 6.37
C TRP A 177 -1.54 -18.76 7.87
N ALA A 178 -2.11 -19.68 8.64
CA ALA A 178 -1.84 -19.85 10.06
C ALA A 178 -0.84 -21.00 10.26
N TRP A 179 0.23 -20.74 10.99
CA TRP A 179 1.19 -21.75 11.41
C TRP A 179 1.10 -22.02 12.91
N TYR A 180 0.88 -23.27 13.28
CA TYR A 180 0.75 -23.76 14.64
C TYR A 180 2.01 -24.52 15.05
N PRO A 181 3.09 -23.84 15.48
CA PRO A 181 4.37 -24.50 15.78
C PRO A 181 4.29 -25.57 16.88
N PHE A 182 3.23 -25.53 17.71
CA PHE A 182 2.96 -26.48 18.78
C PHE A 182 1.54 -27.08 18.73
N GLY A 183 0.98 -27.22 17.52
CA GLY A 183 -0.32 -27.88 17.30
C GLY A 183 -1.56 -27.02 17.58
N THR A 184 -1.84 -26.68 18.85
CA THR A 184 -3.12 -26.03 19.24
C THR A 184 -2.96 -24.69 19.98
N ARG A 185 -1.74 -24.17 20.10
CA ARG A 185 -1.51 -22.82 20.67
C ARG A 185 -1.82 -21.74 19.63
N ASP A 186 -1.88 -20.47 20.07
CA ASP A 186 -2.10 -19.32 19.18
C ASP A 186 -1.20 -19.40 17.94
N PRO A 187 -1.78 -19.35 16.72
CA PRO A 187 -1.00 -19.49 15.51
C PRO A 187 -0.18 -18.24 15.21
N ILE A 188 0.90 -18.44 14.46
CA ILE A 188 1.64 -17.37 13.81
C ILE A 188 1.05 -17.18 12.42
N MET A 189 0.57 -15.97 12.14
CA MET A 189 -0.11 -15.63 10.90
C MET A 189 0.90 -15.12 9.87
N PHE A 190 0.81 -15.64 8.65
CA PHE A 190 1.67 -15.24 7.52
C PHE A 190 0.85 -14.73 6.35
N ALA A 191 1.34 -13.65 5.74
CA ALA A 191 0.97 -13.26 4.39
C ALA A 191 1.98 -13.88 3.42
N VAL A 192 1.54 -14.87 2.65
CA VAL A 192 2.39 -15.63 1.73
C VAL A 192 2.18 -15.11 0.31
N LYS A 193 3.20 -14.50 -0.27
CA LYS A 193 3.16 -13.89 -1.60
C LYS A 193 3.88 -14.76 -2.61
N ASP A 194 3.16 -15.22 -3.62
CA ASP A 194 3.77 -15.80 -4.82
C ASP A 194 3.98 -14.69 -5.85
N THR A 195 5.23 -14.48 -6.25
CA THR A 195 5.62 -13.39 -7.14
C THR A 195 6.55 -13.88 -8.24
N GLU A 196 6.38 -13.32 -9.43
CA GLU A 196 7.30 -13.52 -10.53
C GLU A 196 8.43 -12.50 -10.44
N ASN A 197 9.67 -12.96 -10.56
CA ASN A 197 10.79 -12.05 -10.70
C ASN A 197 11.00 -11.64 -12.16
N ASP A 198 11.49 -10.41 -12.33
CA ASP A 198 11.97 -9.95 -13.63
C ASP A 198 12.96 -10.96 -14.23
N ARG A 199 12.78 -11.29 -15.52
CA ARG A 199 13.62 -12.19 -16.33
C ARG A 199 15.13 -11.92 -16.25
N TYR A 200 15.57 -10.74 -15.83
CA TYR A 200 16.97 -10.38 -15.66
C TYR A 200 17.51 -10.73 -14.26
N TRP A 201 16.62 -10.88 -13.28
CA TRP A 201 16.87 -11.19 -11.86
C TRP A 201 16.19 -12.49 -11.43
N SER A 202 15.84 -13.36 -12.38
CA SER A 202 14.93 -14.48 -12.15
C SER A 202 15.47 -15.44 -11.08
N ASP A 203 16.77 -15.63 -10.94
CA ASP A 203 17.37 -16.50 -9.92
C ASP A 203 17.77 -15.79 -8.61
N TYR A 204 17.29 -14.58 -8.33
CA TYR A 204 17.54 -13.84 -7.08
C TYR A 204 16.31 -13.09 -6.58
N CYS A 205 15.69 -13.51 -5.47
CA CYS A 205 14.53 -12.85 -4.87
C CYS A 205 14.85 -11.42 -4.38
N SER A 206 14.84 -10.44 -5.28
CA SER A 206 15.25 -9.06 -4.98
C SER A 206 14.35 -8.42 -3.94
N GLU A 207 13.04 -8.68 -4.00
CA GLU A 207 12.06 -8.16 -3.04
C GLU A 207 12.39 -8.66 -1.62
N GLY A 208 12.47 -9.98 -1.42
CA GLY A 208 12.77 -10.57 -0.13
C GLY A 208 14.11 -10.11 0.44
N ASN A 209 15.14 -10.00 -0.40
CA ASN A 209 16.46 -9.53 0.04
C ASN A 209 16.45 -8.06 0.46
N LEU A 210 15.86 -7.16 -0.34
CA LEU A 210 15.78 -5.74 0.00
C LEU A 210 14.96 -5.50 1.26
N THR A 211 13.83 -6.19 1.43
CA THR A 211 13.04 -6.10 2.66
C THR A 211 13.85 -6.60 3.86
N ARG A 212 14.54 -7.74 3.73
CA ARG A 212 15.37 -8.30 4.82
C ARG A 212 16.51 -7.39 5.22
N ARG A 213 17.18 -6.75 4.26
CA ARG A 213 18.22 -5.73 4.52
C ARG A 213 17.69 -4.61 5.41
N ILE A 214 16.47 -4.14 5.16
CA ILE A 214 15.86 -3.09 5.98
C ILE A 214 15.42 -3.64 7.34
N ASN A 215 14.86 -4.85 7.42
CA ASN A 215 14.55 -5.47 8.72
C ASN A 215 15.81 -5.59 9.60
N ALA A 216 16.96 -5.97 9.03
CA ALA A 216 18.24 -6.08 9.75
C ALA A 216 18.76 -4.74 10.32
N THR A 217 18.27 -3.60 9.84
CA THR A 217 18.58 -2.28 10.45
C THR A 217 17.77 -2.01 11.72
N GLY A 218 16.79 -2.85 12.05
CA GLY A 218 15.83 -2.63 13.13
C GLY A 218 14.77 -1.59 12.78
N CYS A 219 14.42 -1.43 11.49
CA CYS A 219 13.37 -0.51 11.06
C CYS A 219 12.00 -0.98 11.58
N PRO A 220 11.25 -0.16 12.33
CA PRO A 220 9.96 -0.57 12.90
C PRO A 220 8.78 -0.44 11.92
N ASN A 221 8.96 0.24 10.78
CA ASN A 221 7.89 0.64 9.87
C ASN A 221 8.00 0.01 8.48
N VAL A 222 8.63 -1.15 8.38
CA VAL A 222 8.71 -1.96 7.15
C VAL A 222 8.21 -3.35 7.47
N VAL A 223 7.45 -3.94 6.54
CA VAL A 223 6.93 -5.30 6.70
C VAL A 223 8.05 -6.28 7.01
N LYS A 224 7.80 -7.24 7.89
CA LYS A 224 8.80 -8.25 8.27
C LYS A 224 8.78 -9.42 7.30
N VAL A 225 9.94 -9.78 6.75
CA VAL A 225 10.10 -10.95 5.89
C VAL A 225 10.80 -12.09 6.63
N TYR A 226 10.12 -13.23 6.73
CA TYR A 226 10.63 -14.42 7.41
C TYR A 226 11.42 -15.35 6.50
N GLY A 227 11.07 -15.42 5.22
CA GLY A 227 11.75 -16.31 4.27
C GLY A 227 11.21 -16.19 2.87
N TRP A 228 11.86 -16.87 1.94
CA TRP A 228 11.33 -17.10 0.61
C TRP A 228 11.80 -18.46 0.07
N ILE A 229 11.04 -19.00 -0.87
CA ILE A 229 11.32 -20.26 -1.57
C ILE A 229 11.33 -19.99 -3.08
N ASP A 230 12.27 -20.59 -3.80
CA ASP A 230 12.26 -20.69 -5.27
C ASP A 230 11.37 -21.87 -5.68
N LEU A 231 10.22 -21.58 -6.29
CA LEU A 231 9.18 -22.58 -6.61
C LEU A 231 9.50 -23.37 -7.89
N GLU A 232 10.43 -22.90 -8.72
CA GLU A 232 10.85 -23.60 -9.94
C GLU A 232 12.38 -23.68 -10.03
N PRO A 233 13.04 -24.47 -9.15
CA PRO A 233 14.49 -24.56 -9.11
C PRO A 233 15.01 -25.33 -10.32
N GLN A 234 15.20 -24.63 -11.45
CA GLN A 234 15.81 -25.20 -12.65
C GLN A 234 17.31 -25.50 -12.43
N PRO A 235 17.86 -26.54 -13.08
CA PRO A 235 19.30 -26.79 -13.12
C PRO A 235 20.06 -25.54 -13.56
N ALA A 236 21.25 -25.32 -12.98
CA ALA A 236 22.07 -24.13 -13.21
C ALA A 236 22.42 -23.84 -14.68
N GLU A 237 22.17 -24.77 -15.59
CA GLU A 237 22.51 -24.70 -17.02
C GLU A 237 21.35 -24.22 -17.90
N LEU A 238 20.10 -24.21 -17.40
CA LEU A 238 18.90 -23.84 -18.15
C LEU A 238 18.47 -22.40 -17.84
N THR A 239 18.44 -21.55 -18.87
CA THR A 239 17.84 -20.21 -18.78
C THR A 239 16.33 -20.32 -18.96
N ALA A 240 15.58 -20.49 -17.86
CA ALA A 240 14.14 -20.25 -17.88
C ALA A 240 13.85 -18.75 -18.03
N PRO A 241 12.78 -18.37 -18.75
CA PRO A 241 12.46 -16.97 -18.99
C PRO A 241 12.01 -16.23 -17.73
N CYS A 242 11.34 -16.91 -16.80
CA CYS A 242 10.79 -16.35 -15.55
C CYS A 242 11.00 -17.35 -14.42
N ARG A 243 11.14 -16.88 -13.18
CA ARG A 243 11.14 -17.72 -11.96
C ARG A 243 10.15 -17.15 -10.97
N TYR A 244 9.54 -18.06 -10.21
CA TYR A 244 8.55 -17.74 -9.21
C TYR A 244 9.14 -17.93 -7.82
N PHE A 245 8.93 -16.93 -6.97
CA PHE A 245 9.29 -16.99 -5.57
C PHE A 245 8.03 -16.94 -4.73
N ARG A 246 8.02 -17.76 -3.67
CA ARG A 246 7.08 -17.62 -2.56
C ARG A 246 7.75 -16.91 -1.42
N ILE A 247 7.27 -15.75 -1.02
CA ILE A 247 7.81 -14.94 0.08
C ILE A 247 6.86 -14.99 1.27
N LEU A 248 7.39 -15.24 2.47
CA LEU A 248 6.62 -15.29 3.70
C LEU A 248 6.82 -13.98 4.47
N TYR A 249 5.76 -13.18 4.52
CA TYR A 249 5.68 -11.96 5.30
C TYR A 249 4.88 -12.17 6.58
N GLU A 250 5.15 -11.32 7.58
CA GLU A 250 4.24 -11.12 8.70
C GLU A 250 2.84 -10.71 8.21
N TYR A 251 1.81 -11.26 8.83
CA TYR A 251 0.43 -10.85 8.58
C TYR A 251 0.08 -9.60 9.41
N TYR A 252 -0.53 -8.60 8.76
CA TYR A 252 -0.96 -7.36 9.39
C TYR A 252 -2.49 -7.26 9.40
N GLU A 253 -3.09 -7.39 10.58
CA GLU A 253 -4.54 -7.52 10.82
C GLU A 253 -5.37 -6.31 10.34
N GLY A 254 -4.80 -5.10 10.41
CA GLY A 254 -5.47 -3.89 9.95
C GLY A 254 -5.62 -3.83 8.42
N GLY A 255 -4.95 -4.73 7.69
CA GLY A 255 -4.94 -4.77 6.23
C GLY A 255 -4.25 -3.56 5.60
N SER A 256 -4.50 -3.33 4.31
CA SER A 256 -3.94 -2.18 3.59
C SER A 256 -4.68 -0.88 3.90
N LEU A 257 -3.96 0.23 3.87
CA LEU A 257 -4.51 1.58 4.02
C LEU A 257 -5.52 1.89 2.91
N ALA A 258 -5.33 1.36 1.70
CA ALA A 258 -6.31 1.46 0.61
C ALA A 258 -7.70 0.92 1.00
N ARG A 259 -7.78 -0.25 1.66
CA ARG A 259 -9.06 -0.81 2.13
C ARG A 259 -9.75 0.11 3.14
N LEU A 260 -8.96 0.80 3.97
CA LEU A 260 -9.48 1.79 4.91
C LEU A 260 -9.94 3.07 4.18
N TYR A 261 -9.19 3.53 3.18
CA TYR A 261 -9.54 4.68 2.35
C TYR A 261 -10.87 4.46 1.62
N ASP A 262 -11.03 3.31 0.97
CA ASP A 262 -12.26 2.92 0.27
C ASP A 262 -13.49 3.00 1.17
N LEU A 263 -13.36 2.56 2.43
CA LEU A 263 -14.44 2.63 3.41
C LEU A 263 -14.86 4.09 3.65
N TYR A 264 -13.90 4.95 3.97
CA TYR A 264 -14.16 6.36 4.29
C TYR A 264 -14.69 7.13 3.07
N ILE A 265 -14.11 6.92 1.89
CA ILE A 265 -14.58 7.54 0.64
C ILE A 265 -16.01 7.09 0.34
N ARG A 266 -16.30 5.78 0.41
CA ARG A 266 -17.64 5.22 0.19
C ARG A 266 -18.69 5.82 1.12
N TYR A 267 -18.33 6.07 2.38
CA TYR A 267 -19.22 6.66 3.37
C TYR A 267 -19.11 8.19 3.49
N ARG A 268 -18.35 8.85 2.61
CA ARG A 268 -18.10 10.31 2.62
C ARG A 268 -17.64 10.82 3.98
N LEU A 269 -16.80 10.05 4.64
CA LEU A 269 -16.14 10.41 5.89
C LEU A 269 -14.81 11.08 5.58
N LEU A 270 -14.42 12.04 6.43
CA LEU A 270 -13.06 12.57 6.41
C LEU A 270 -12.16 11.70 7.27
N PHE A 271 -10.90 11.59 6.87
CA PHE A 271 -9.89 10.98 7.71
C PHE A 271 -9.54 11.90 8.88
N PRO A 272 -9.35 11.37 10.09
CA PRO A 272 -8.87 12.19 11.19
C PRO A 272 -7.47 12.72 10.89
N GLU A 273 -7.29 14.04 10.96
CA GLU A 273 -6.00 14.68 10.68
C GLU A 273 -4.86 14.12 11.55
N ALA A 274 -5.15 13.81 12.81
CA ALA A 274 -4.18 13.21 13.71
C ALA A 274 -3.64 11.86 13.19
N PHE A 275 -4.50 11.05 12.57
CA PHE A 275 -4.08 9.79 11.94
C PHE A 275 -3.32 10.02 10.64
N LEU A 276 -3.66 11.06 9.86
CA LEU A 276 -2.88 11.43 8.67
C LEU A 276 -1.44 11.82 9.04
N TRP A 277 -1.24 12.57 10.13
CA TRP A 277 0.09 12.88 10.64
C TRP A 277 0.83 11.64 11.14
N HIS A 278 0.12 10.72 11.78
CA HIS A 278 0.65 9.42 12.20
C HIS A 278 1.15 8.61 11.00
N ILE A 279 0.32 8.37 9.99
CA ILE A 279 0.70 7.66 8.75
C ILE A 279 1.90 8.35 8.09
N PHE A 280 1.87 9.69 7.98
CA PHE A 280 2.96 10.44 7.35
C PHE A 280 4.29 10.20 8.08
N HIS A 281 4.27 10.20 9.41
CA HIS A 281 5.47 9.99 10.21
C HIS A 281 5.98 8.55 10.16
N GLU A 282 5.10 7.57 10.34
CA GLU A 282 5.44 6.14 10.35
C GLU A 282 6.07 5.73 9.00
N ILE A 283 5.47 6.13 7.87
CA ILE A 283 6.01 5.80 6.55
C ILE A 283 7.23 6.65 6.20
N ALA A 284 7.30 7.92 6.64
CA ALA A 284 8.54 8.69 6.53
C ALA A 284 9.70 8.06 7.33
N THR A 285 9.40 7.38 8.44
CA THR A 285 10.39 6.60 9.21
C THR A 285 10.88 5.42 8.38
N GLY A 286 9.99 4.61 7.81
CA GLY A 286 10.37 3.51 6.90
C GLY A 286 11.26 3.99 5.74
N LEU A 287 10.86 5.08 5.07
CA LEU A 287 11.63 5.68 3.97
C LEU A 287 12.96 6.29 4.43
N LEU A 288 13.06 6.81 5.66
CA LEU A 288 14.31 7.28 6.23
C LEU A 288 15.29 6.12 6.41
N TYR A 289 14.83 4.95 6.85
CA TYR A 289 15.66 3.75 6.91
C TYR A 289 16.06 3.26 5.52
N CYS A 290 15.16 3.26 4.54
CA CYS A 290 15.51 2.97 3.15
C CYS A 290 16.65 3.88 2.64
N ALA A 291 16.55 5.18 2.90
CA ALA A 291 17.55 6.14 2.44
C ALA A 291 18.86 6.09 3.25
N TYR A 292 18.77 6.06 4.58
CA TYR A 292 19.91 6.34 5.47
C TYR A 292 20.43 5.13 6.26
N GLY A 293 19.66 4.04 6.30
CA GLY A 293 19.94 2.83 7.08
C GLY A 293 19.66 2.98 8.58
N HIS A 294 19.23 4.15 9.03
CA HIS A 294 18.86 4.44 10.42
C HIS A 294 18.16 5.80 10.57
N ALA A 295 17.50 6.02 11.71
CA ALA A 295 16.88 7.30 12.05
C ALA A 295 17.89 8.33 12.64
N LYS A 296 18.86 8.80 11.83
CA LYS A 296 19.77 9.91 12.21
C LYS A 296 19.94 10.89 11.04
N PRO A 297 20.52 12.10 11.23
CA PRO A 297 20.53 13.14 10.20
C PRO A 297 21.39 12.85 8.97
N GLN A 298 22.33 11.92 9.06
CA GLN A 298 23.23 11.57 7.96
C GLN A 298 23.04 10.10 7.59
N ARG A 299 23.23 9.75 6.32
CA ARG A 299 23.28 8.36 5.87
C ARG A 299 24.48 7.64 6.51
N LYS A 300 24.28 6.38 6.92
CA LYS A 300 25.37 5.49 7.33
C LYS A 300 26.40 5.36 6.20
N SER A 301 27.69 5.42 6.50
CA SER A 301 28.74 5.51 5.45
C SER A 301 28.78 4.35 4.47
N ASP A 302 28.40 3.16 4.91
CA ASP A 302 28.33 1.89 4.17
C ASP A 302 26.92 1.57 3.64
N TRP A 303 25.95 2.48 3.78
CA TRP A 303 24.59 2.27 3.34
C TRP A 303 24.34 2.79 1.93
N GLU A 304 23.71 1.95 1.12
CA GLU A 304 23.18 2.30 -0.20
C GLU A 304 21.73 2.75 -0.04
N GLU A 305 21.38 3.87 -0.65
CA GLU A 305 20.00 4.35 -0.60
C GLU A 305 19.11 3.37 -1.37
N ILE A 306 18.03 2.92 -0.73
CA ILE A 306 16.97 2.12 -1.34
C ILE A 306 15.84 3.05 -1.76
N ILE A 307 15.39 2.94 -3.00
CA ILE A 307 14.21 3.62 -3.53
C ILE A 307 13.11 2.57 -3.65
N HIS A 308 11.96 2.82 -3.02
CA HIS A 308 10.82 1.91 -3.01
C HIS A 308 10.10 1.87 -4.37
N LYS A 309 9.96 3.03 -5.02
CA LYS A 309 9.36 3.23 -6.36
C LYS A 309 7.83 3.05 -6.44
N ASP A 310 7.20 2.34 -5.51
CA ASP A 310 5.74 2.11 -5.53
C ASP A 310 5.07 2.37 -4.16
N VAL A 311 5.39 3.51 -3.53
CA VAL A 311 4.72 3.93 -2.30
C VAL A 311 3.31 4.41 -2.63
N LYS A 312 2.30 3.69 -2.11
CA LYS A 312 0.88 3.98 -2.29
C LYS A 312 0.06 3.39 -1.13
N PRO A 313 -1.21 3.79 -0.91
CA PRO A 313 -2.02 3.23 0.17
C PRO A 313 -2.20 1.71 0.12
N GLY A 314 -2.17 1.11 -1.06
CA GLY A 314 -2.22 -0.36 -1.21
C GLY A 314 -0.99 -1.09 -0.65
N ASN A 315 0.15 -0.40 -0.54
CA ASN A 315 1.44 -0.92 -0.08
C ASN A 315 1.81 -0.40 1.33
N ILE A 316 0.84 0.23 2.02
CA ILE A 316 0.96 0.63 3.42
C ILE A 316 0.00 -0.25 4.22
N PHE A 317 0.55 -1.08 5.11
CA PHE A 317 -0.20 -2.01 5.94
C PHE A 317 -0.35 -1.47 7.36
N LEU A 318 -1.46 -1.82 8.02
CA LEU A 318 -1.79 -1.39 9.37
C LEU A 318 -1.68 -2.59 10.32
N GLY A 319 -0.97 -2.42 11.43
CA GLY A 319 -0.94 -3.40 12.51
C GLY A 319 -2.28 -3.52 13.25
N ALA A 320 -2.26 -4.29 14.33
CA ALA A 320 -3.38 -4.45 15.24
C ALA A 320 -3.94 -3.09 15.69
N ALA A 321 -5.27 -3.00 15.79
CA ALA A 321 -5.90 -1.84 16.41
C ALA A 321 -5.43 -1.74 17.87
N PRO A 322 -4.94 -0.58 18.34
CA PRO A 322 -4.58 -0.44 19.73
C PRO A 322 -5.80 -0.63 20.64
N PRO A 323 -5.61 -1.16 21.87
CA PRO A 323 -6.65 -1.20 22.88
C PRO A 323 -7.29 0.18 23.11
N LEU A 324 -8.58 0.21 23.45
CA LEU A 324 -9.32 1.47 23.64
C LEU A 324 -8.76 2.35 24.77
N ASP A 325 -8.15 1.72 25.78
CA ASP A 325 -7.50 2.35 26.93
C ASP A 325 -6.01 2.65 26.71
N SER A 326 -5.49 2.41 25.50
CA SER A 326 -4.11 2.70 25.13
C SER A 326 -3.85 4.21 24.99
N GLU A 327 -2.68 4.64 25.47
CA GLU A 327 -2.12 5.97 25.19
C GLU A 327 -1.59 6.10 23.76
N GLU A 328 -1.50 5.00 23.01
CA GLU A 328 -1.30 4.98 21.56
C GLU A 328 -2.65 4.81 20.85
N PRO A 329 -3.25 5.89 20.30
CA PRO A 329 -4.57 5.81 19.69
C PRO A 329 -4.58 5.21 18.28
N TYR A 330 -3.42 4.96 17.66
CA TYR A 330 -3.31 4.55 16.25
C TYR A 330 -2.45 3.29 16.05
N PRO A 331 -2.80 2.40 15.10
CA PRO A 331 -1.97 1.25 14.78
C PRO A 331 -0.65 1.70 14.16
N THR A 332 0.41 0.92 14.37
CA THR A 332 1.68 1.07 13.63
C THR A 332 1.43 0.88 12.13
N CYS A 333 2.12 1.67 11.31
CA CYS A 333 2.03 1.56 9.85
C CYS A 333 3.32 0.96 9.28
N TYR A 334 3.18 0.05 8.32
CA TYR A 334 4.27 -0.71 7.73
C TYR A 334 4.30 -0.52 6.21
N LEU A 335 5.44 -0.09 5.68
CA LEU A 335 5.68 -0.05 4.24
C LEU A 335 6.02 -1.47 3.74
N GLY A 336 5.32 -1.94 2.71
CA GLY A 336 5.55 -3.24 2.09
C GLY A 336 5.57 -3.19 0.57
N ASP A 337 5.70 -4.37 -0.05
CA ASP A 337 5.81 -4.59 -1.50
C ASP A 337 7.03 -3.91 -2.14
N PHE A 338 8.20 -4.51 -1.90
CA PHE A 338 9.49 -4.07 -2.45
C PHE A 338 9.77 -4.63 -3.84
N GLY A 339 8.77 -5.19 -4.54
CA GLY A 339 8.95 -5.85 -5.84
C GLY A 339 9.51 -4.93 -6.93
N LEU A 340 9.26 -3.62 -6.81
CA LEU A 340 9.78 -2.59 -7.72
C LEU A 340 10.98 -1.81 -7.15
N ALA A 341 11.39 -2.11 -5.92
CA ALA A 341 12.45 -1.39 -5.24
C ALA A 341 13.83 -1.71 -5.83
N TYR A 342 14.76 -0.76 -5.67
CA TYR A 342 16.15 -0.90 -6.10
C TYR A 342 17.04 0.09 -5.35
N THR A 343 18.36 -0.07 -5.46
CA THR A 343 19.32 0.78 -4.74
C THR A 343 20.09 1.71 -5.67
N ILE A 344 20.67 2.76 -5.09
CA ILE A 344 21.58 3.71 -5.75
C ILE A 344 22.89 3.81 -4.94
N PRO A 345 24.07 3.99 -5.58
CA PRO A 345 24.33 4.63 -6.87
C PRO A 345 24.48 3.67 -8.06
N ASN A 346 23.76 2.55 -8.10
CA ASN A 346 23.79 1.65 -9.25
C ASN A 346 23.16 2.29 -10.51
N ASP A 347 23.96 3.09 -11.23
CA ASP A 347 23.49 3.89 -12.37
C ASP A 347 23.00 3.02 -13.53
N ASP A 348 23.48 1.78 -13.65
CA ASP A 348 23.01 0.83 -14.66
C ASP A 348 21.65 0.25 -14.29
N VAL A 349 21.41 -0.11 -13.02
CA VAL A 349 20.07 -0.51 -12.54
C VAL A 349 19.11 0.66 -12.58
N ARG A 350 19.56 1.86 -12.19
CA ARG A 350 18.79 3.10 -12.30
C ARG A 350 18.39 3.35 -13.76
N SER A 351 19.34 3.27 -14.70
CA SER A 351 19.07 3.50 -16.13
C SER A 351 18.15 2.41 -16.70
N TYR A 352 18.37 1.15 -16.30
CA TYR A 352 17.49 0.03 -16.66
C TYR A 352 16.07 0.27 -16.16
N LYS A 353 15.85 0.46 -14.86
CA LYS A 353 14.53 0.72 -14.26
C LYS A 353 13.89 2.02 -14.73
N LYS A 354 14.69 3.02 -15.15
CA LYS A 354 14.21 4.25 -15.82
C LYS A 354 13.71 3.99 -17.25
N THR A 355 14.25 2.98 -17.94
CA THR A 355 13.84 2.59 -19.30
C THR A 355 12.54 1.80 -19.32
N TYR A 356 11.98 1.45 -18.17
CA TYR A 356 10.62 0.93 -17.98
C TYR A 356 9.73 2.01 -17.34
N PRO A 357 9.49 3.14 -18.04
CA PRO A 357 8.51 4.11 -17.59
C PRO A 357 7.16 3.39 -17.48
N MET A 358 6.43 3.63 -16.39
CA MET A 358 5.16 2.97 -16.02
C MET A 358 5.26 1.64 -15.25
N GLU A 359 6.45 1.13 -14.91
CA GLU A 359 6.57 0.12 -13.83
C GLU A 359 6.35 0.81 -12.47
N GLY A 360 5.11 0.75 -11.96
CA GLY A 360 4.64 1.41 -10.75
C GLY A 360 3.24 1.97 -10.97
N THR A 361 2.61 2.46 -9.90
CA THR A 361 1.25 3.01 -10.01
C THR A 361 1.33 4.46 -10.52
N VAL A 362 1.04 4.67 -11.80
CA VAL A 362 1.25 5.94 -12.54
C VAL A 362 0.74 7.18 -11.78
N GLU A 363 -0.39 7.05 -11.09
CA GLU A 363 -1.02 8.12 -10.32
C GLU A 363 -0.17 8.63 -9.15
N TYR A 364 0.77 7.83 -8.63
CA TYR A 364 1.65 8.18 -7.52
C TYR A 364 3.08 8.53 -7.96
N LEU A 365 3.43 8.29 -9.24
CA LEU A 365 4.78 8.51 -9.74
C LEU A 365 5.05 10.00 -10.03
N PRO A 366 6.24 10.52 -9.66
CA PRO A 366 6.60 11.89 -9.99
C PRO A 366 7.00 12.06 -11.46
N PRO A 367 7.01 13.29 -11.99
CA PRO A 367 7.39 13.58 -13.37
C PRO A 367 8.75 13.01 -13.77
N GLU A 368 9.77 13.08 -12.91
CA GLU A 368 11.09 12.50 -13.23
C GLU A 368 11.15 10.97 -13.32
N ALA A 369 10.10 10.28 -12.89
CA ALA A 369 9.97 8.83 -13.03
C ALA A 369 9.22 8.42 -14.31
N VAL A 370 8.36 9.30 -14.85
CA VAL A 370 7.48 9.00 -16.00
C VAL A 370 7.84 9.76 -17.27
N ASP A 371 8.42 10.95 -17.14
CA ASP A 371 8.79 11.82 -18.25
C ASP A 371 10.31 11.79 -18.48
N PRO A 372 10.79 11.20 -19.59
CA PRO A 372 12.20 11.19 -19.95
C PRO A 372 12.82 12.58 -20.12
N CYS A 373 12.00 13.60 -20.42
CA CYS A 373 12.41 14.99 -20.60
C CYS A 373 12.47 15.78 -19.28
N SER A 374 12.00 15.19 -18.17
CA SER A 374 12.05 15.85 -16.87
C SER A 374 13.49 16.10 -16.41
N PRO A 375 13.84 17.31 -15.95
CA PRO A 375 15.18 17.63 -15.45
C PRO A 375 15.47 17.03 -14.06
N GLY A 376 14.50 16.36 -13.44
CA GLY A 376 14.65 15.78 -12.11
C GLY A 376 15.57 14.56 -12.10
N VAL A 377 16.41 14.46 -11.05
CA VAL A 377 17.23 13.28 -10.80
C VAL A 377 16.48 12.32 -9.89
N ILE A 378 16.37 11.07 -10.32
CA ILE A 378 15.83 9.97 -9.51
C ILE A 378 16.62 9.88 -8.20
N SER A 379 15.94 9.92 -7.07
CA SER A 379 16.52 9.90 -5.72
C SER A 379 15.44 9.43 -4.73
N PRO A 380 15.77 9.24 -3.43
CA PRO A 380 14.74 8.96 -2.42
C PRO A 380 13.62 10.00 -2.34
N LYS A 381 13.79 11.20 -2.93
CA LYS A 381 12.72 12.19 -3.09
C LYS A 381 11.57 11.74 -3.99
N LEU A 382 11.75 10.67 -4.77
CA LEU A 382 10.69 10.01 -5.52
C LEU A 382 9.65 9.41 -4.56
N ASP A 383 10.11 8.70 -3.52
CA ASP A 383 9.22 8.08 -2.54
C ASP A 383 8.54 9.14 -1.66
N ILE A 384 9.20 10.26 -1.38
CA ILE A 384 8.60 11.43 -0.71
C ILE A 384 7.40 11.99 -1.49
N TYR A 385 7.53 12.07 -2.82
CA TYR A 385 6.43 12.51 -3.68
C TYR A 385 5.26 11.54 -3.61
N SER A 386 5.56 10.25 -3.75
CA SER A 386 4.58 9.16 -3.76
C SER A 386 3.81 9.06 -2.43
N LEU A 387 4.51 9.19 -1.29
CA LEU A 387 3.90 9.29 0.04
C LEU A 387 2.99 10.53 0.17
N ALA A 388 3.43 11.68 -0.34
CA ALA A 388 2.61 12.89 -0.29
C ALA A 388 1.32 12.76 -1.11
N LEU A 389 1.37 12.07 -2.26
CA LEU A 389 0.17 11.76 -3.05
C LEU A 389 -0.74 10.75 -2.35
N SER A 390 -0.16 9.73 -1.70
CA SER A 390 -0.91 8.77 -0.87
C SER A 390 -1.71 9.44 0.24
N ILE A 391 -1.22 10.55 0.80
CA ILE A 391 -1.97 11.32 1.81
C ILE A 391 -2.93 12.30 1.15
N ARG A 392 -2.55 12.91 0.02
CA ARG A 392 -3.39 13.88 -0.69
C ARG A 392 -4.69 13.27 -1.20
N GLU A 393 -4.64 12.04 -1.71
CA GLU A 393 -5.79 11.28 -2.20
C GLU A 393 -6.97 11.33 -1.21
N VAL A 394 -6.69 11.15 0.08
CA VAL A 394 -7.73 11.11 1.09
C VAL A 394 -8.09 12.48 1.64
N ILE A 395 -7.16 13.44 1.61
CA ILE A 395 -7.46 14.85 1.90
C ILE A 395 -8.46 15.40 0.87
N GLU A 396 -8.39 14.95 -0.39
CA GLU A 396 -9.31 15.34 -1.45
C GLU A 396 -10.75 14.88 -1.19
N SER A 397 -11.01 13.94 -0.27
CA SER A 397 -12.36 13.66 0.23
C SER A 397 -13.05 14.87 0.87
N ALA A 398 -12.31 15.91 1.28
CA ALA A 398 -12.85 17.20 1.69
C ALA A 398 -13.65 17.90 0.57
N LEU A 399 -13.47 17.50 -0.68
CA LEU A 399 -14.25 18.00 -1.81
C LEU A 399 -15.74 17.63 -1.72
N ASN A 400 -16.10 16.66 -0.86
CA ASN A 400 -17.50 16.39 -0.51
C ASN A 400 -18.13 17.54 0.31
N ILE A 401 -17.33 18.38 0.97
CA ILE A 401 -17.78 19.48 1.84
C ILE A 401 -17.65 20.82 1.12
N TYR A 402 -16.50 21.07 0.49
CA TYR A 402 -16.17 22.32 -0.20
C TYR A 402 -15.76 22.06 -1.65
N THR A 403 -16.08 22.96 -2.56
CA THR A 403 -15.49 22.97 -3.90
C THR A 403 -13.99 23.31 -3.84
N ALA A 404 -13.22 22.93 -4.86
CA ALA A 404 -11.80 23.27 -4.94
C ALA A 404 -11.56 24.79 -4.88
N GLU A 405 -12.44 25.58 -5.50
CA GLU A 405 -12.38 27.05 -5.47
C GLU A 405 -12.66 27.59 -4.06
N GLU A 406 -13.65 27.07 -3.35
CA GLU A 406 -13.93 27.44 -1.95
C GLU A 406 -12.72 27.18 -1.05
N ILE A 407 -12.08 26.01 -1.17
CA ILE A 407 -10.86 25.68 -0.43
C ILE A 407 -9.75 26.68 -0.78
N LEU A 408 -9.53 26.97 -2.05
CA LEU A 408 -8.49 27.92 -2.48
C LEU A 408 -8.74 29.33 -1.95
N THR A 409 -9.99 29.79 -1.93
CA THR A 409 -10.36 31.09 -1.40
C THR A 409 -10.18 31.14 0.11
N LEU A 410 -10.70 30.16 0.86
CA LEU A 410 -10.53 30.08 2.32
C LEU A 410 -9.05 30.08 2.73
N ARG A 411 -8.20 29.39 1.97
CA ARG A 411 -6.74 29.37 2.24
C ARG A 411 -6.05 30.73 2.09
N LYS A 412 -6.63 31.66 1.32
CA LYS A 412 -6.07 33.00 1.07
C LYS A 412 -6.62 34.04 2.05
N LEU A 413 -7.80 33.80 2.62
CA LEU A 413 -8.46 34.73 3.54
C LEU A 413 -7.82 34.66 4.93
N PRO A 414 -7.59 35.81 5.60
CA PRO A 414 -7.17 35.83 7.00
C PRO A 414 -8.17 35.09 7.90
N GLY A 415 -7.71 34.08 8.64
CA GLY A 415 -8.56 33.27 9.51
C GLY A 415 -9.43 32.24 8.79
N GLY A 416 -9.30 32.13 7.46
CA GLY A 416 -10.03 31.17 6.64
C GLY A 416 -9.65 29.71 6.92
N GLU A 417 -8.47 29.48 7.49
CA GLU A 417 -7.99 28.18 7.95
C GLU A 417 -8.88 27.54 9.02
N ASN A 418 -9.61 28.34 9.80
CA ASN A 418 -10.52 27.84 10.85
C ASN A 418 -11.75 27.14 10.29
N TYR A 419 -12.02 27.30 8.98
CA TYR A 419 -13.17 26.69 8.32
C TYR A 419 -12.77 25.50 7.44
N LEU A 420 -11.47 25.20 7.34
CA LEU A 420 -10.98 24.05 6.58
C LEU A 420 -10.98 22.78 7.45
N PRO A 421 -11.28 21.61 6.86
CA PRO A 421 -11.27 20.35 7.61
C PRO A 421 -9.87 19.85 8.00
N TYR A 422 -8.83 20.38 7.34
CA TYR A 422 -7.44 20.01 7.57
C TYR A 422 -6.59 21.27 7.74
N SER A 423 -5.58 21.19 8.60
CA SER A 423 -4.66 22.31 8.84
C SER A 423 -3.91 22.75 7.58
N LEU A 424 -3.59 24.05 7.53
CA LEU A 424 -2.75 24.58 6.46
C LEU A 424 -1.36 23.95 6.48
N GLU A 425 -0.84 23.56 7.65
CA GLU A 425 0.44 22.88 7.78
C GLU A 425 0.46 21.54 7.06
N LEU A 426 -0.59 20.72 7.21
CA LEU A 426 -0.70 19.43 6.53
C LEU A 426 -0.82 19.63 5.02
N ILE A 427 -1.73 20.52 4.60
CA ILE A 427 -1.96 20.83 3.18
C ILE A 427 -0.68 21.34 2.52
N ASN A 428 0.02 22.27 3.16
CA ASN A 428 1.24 22.86 2.61
C ASN A 428 2.40 21.87 2.58
N LEU A 429 2.53 20.99 3.58
CA LEU A 429 3.56 19.94 3.57
C LEU A 429 3.29 18.91 2.46
N CYS A 430 2.04 18.48 2.26
CA CYS A 430 1.69 17.59 1.15
C CYS A 430 2.00 18.26 -0.19
N ARG A 431 1.71 19.56 -0.35
CA ARG A 431 2.02 20.31 -1.57
C ARG A 431 3.53 20.44 -1.84
N SER A 432 4.34 20.75 -0.83
CA SER A 432 5.80 20.84 -1.02
C SER A 432 6.42 19.48 -1.30
N SER A 433 5.97 18.44 -0.61
CA SER A 433 6.48 17.07 -0.74
C SER A 433 6.06 16.43 -2.07
N GLY A 434 4.82 16.67 -2.51
CA GLY A 434 4.28 16.25 -3.82
C GLY A 434 4.53 17.25 -4.95
N SER A 435 5.56 18.10 -4.85
CA SER A 435 5.89 19.07 -5.90
C SER A 435 6.56 18.39 -7.11
N SER A 436 6.15 18.75 -8.33
CA SER A 436 6.86 18.34 -9.56
C SER A 436 8.33 18.79 -9.58
N ARG A 437 8.64 19.91 -8.93
CA ARG A 437 10.00 20.41 -8.76
C ARG A 437 10.68 19.73 -7.58
N THR A 438 11.66 18.87 -7.85
CA THR A 438 12.38 18.05 -6.84
C THR A 438 13.06 18.86 -5.74
N TYR A 439 13.58 20.06 -6.06
CA TYR A 439 14.23 20.94 -5.09
C TYR A 439 13.26 21.55 -4.07
N LYS A 440 11.96 21.61 -4.38
CA LYS A 440 10.92 22.05 -3.41
C LYS A 440 10.55 20.96 -2.41
N ARG A 441 10.85 19.69 -2.72
CA ARG A 441 10.59 18.58 -1.82
C ARG A 441 11.62 18.59 -0.69
N PRO A 442 11.19 18.39 0.57
CA PRO A 442 12.13 18.28 1.69
C PRO A 442 13.08 17.10 1.48
N ASP A 443 14.23 17.11 2.15
CA ASP A 443 14.98 15.87 2.36
C ASP A 443 14.22 14.96 3.34
N ILE A 444 14.53 13.67 3.30
CA ILE A 444 13.81 12.65 4.07
C ILE A 444 13.92 12.86 5.58
N TYR A 445 15.06 13.33 6.09
CA TYR A 445 15.25 13.57 7.51
C TYR A 445 14.45 14.77 7.99
N SER A 446 14.44 15.88 7.23
CA SER A 446 13.61 17.05 7.53
C SER A 446 12.12 16.70 7.49
N LEU A 447 11.68 15.86 6.55
CA LEU A 447 10.30 15.37 6.49
C LEU A 447 9.95 14.53 7.73
N TRP A 448 10.78 13.54 8.05
CA TRP A 448 10.60 12.67 9.22
C TRP A 448 10.52 13.46 10.53
N LYS A 449 11.44 14.42 10.73
CA LYS A 449 11.45 15.27 11.92
C LYS A 449 10.17 16.10 12.04
N LYS A 450 9.79 16.79 10.96
CA LYS A 450 8.59 17.64 10.95
C LYS A 450 7.30 16.84 11.16
N THR A 451 7.17 15.70 10.50
CA THR A 451 6.00 14.82 10.65
C THR A 451 5.91 14.25 12.05
N GLY A 452 7.03 13.86 12.68
CA GLY A 452 7.05 13.38 14.05
C GLY A 452 6.63 14.44 15.07
N GLU A 453 7.10 15.68 14.91
CA GLU A 453 6.66 16.81 15.74
C GLU A 453 5.15 17.05 15.63
N GLN A 454 4.59 16.97 14.41
CA GLN A 454 3.15 17.14 14.19
C GLN A 454 2.34 15.94 14.70
N ALA A 455 2.76 14.70 14.43
CA ALA A 455 2.11 13.50 14.92
C ALA A 455 1.99 13.55 16.45
N GLN A 456 3.07 13.90 17.15
CA GLN A 456 3.07 14.00 18.60
C GLN A 456 2.19 15.16 19.13
N LYS A 457 2.13 16.29 18.42
CA LYS A 457 1.23 17.41 18.75
C LYS A 457 -0.23 17.00 18.62
N TRP A 458 -0.59 16.36 17.51
CA TRP A 458 -1.96 15.95 17.23
C TRP A 458 -2.42 14.78 18.09
N LYS A 459 -1.55 13.81 18.37
CA LYS A 459 -1.79 12.74 19.34
C LYS A 459 -2.15 13.30 20.72
N ARG A 460 -1.35 14.24 21.24
CA ARG A 460 -1.65 14.92 22.52
C ARG A 460 -3.01 15.64 22.51
N LYS A 461 -3.37 16.28 21.39
CA LYS A 461 -4.68 16.93 21.23
C LYS A 461 -5.82 15.91 21.31
N VAL A 462 -5.71 14.78 20.63
CA VAL A 462 -6.70 13.70 20.63
C VAL A 462 -6.85 13.12 22.04
N MET A 463 -5.76 12.75 22.71
CA MET A 463 -5.81 12.17 24.05
C MET A 463 -6.42 13.15 25.06
N ALA A 464 -6.04 14.43 25.01
CA ALA A 464 -6.65 15.46 25.86
C ALA A 464 -8.17 15.62 25.61
N ASN A 465 -8.63 15.43 24.37
CA ASN A 465 -10.06 15.44 24.06
C ASN A 465 -10.77 14.20 24.60
N ARG A 466 -10.16 13.01 24.48
CA ARG A 466 -10.69 11.76 25.04
C ARG A 466 -10.84 11.84 26.56
N HIS A 467 -9.77 12.21 27.29
CA HIS A 467 -9.84 12.33 28.75
C HIS A 467 -10.88 13.38 29.21
N ARG A 468 -11.02 14.48 28.47
CA ARG A 468 -12.07 15.48 28.79
C ARG A 468 -13.46 14.91 28.60
N ALA A 469 -13.71 14.16 27.54
CA ALA A 469 -15.01 13.54 27.32
C ALA A 469 -15.32 12.46 28.37
N GLU A 470 -14.35 11.61 28.70
CA GLU A 470 -14.44 10.60 29.75
C GLU A 470 -14.80 11.24 31.10
N ALA A 471 -14.13 12.34 31.48
CA ALA A 471 -14.42 13.07 32.71
C ALA A 471 -15.85 13.63 32.79
N HIS A 472 -16.51 13.84 31.65
CA HIS A 472 -17.89 14.32 31.57
C HIS A 472 -18.90 13.20 31.27
N GLY A 473 -18.47 11.93 31.21
CA GLY A 473 -19.32 10.79 30.83
C GLY A 473 -19.83 10.88 29.39
N ALA A 474 -19.16 11.63 28.52
CA ALA A 474 -19.51 11.81 27.11
C ALA A 474 -18.71 10.86 26.23
N LYS A 475 -19.31 10.40 25.12
CA LYS A 475 -18.57 9.65 24.09
C LYS A 475 -17.64 10.60 23.34
N CYS A 476 -16.40 10.17 23.08
CA CYS A 476 -15.44 10.90 22.26
C CYS A 476 -15.10 10.10 21.01
N TYR A 477 -15.41 10.67 19.85
CA TYR A 477 -15.01 10.11 18.56
C TYR A 477 -13.86 10.89 17.93
N ASP A 478 -13.29 11.85 18.68
CA ASP A 478 -12.20 12.68 18.19
C ASP A 478 -10.96 11.83 17.94
N GLY A 479 -10.45 11.90 16.71
CA GLY A 479 -9.33 11.08 16.30
C GLY A 479 -9.64 9.59 16.24
N MET A 480 -10.89 9.12 16.34
CA MET A 480 -11.22 7.70 16.20
C MET A 480 -11.13 7.28 14.74
N VAL A 481 -10.48 6.13 14.49
CA VAL A 481 -10.34 5.55 13.15
C VAL A 481 -11.02 4.19 13.14
N LEU A 482 -11.73 3.87 12.05
CA LEU A 482 -12.38 2.57 11.84
C LEU A 482 -11.38 1.50 11.39
N VAL A 483 -10.29 1.29 12.15
CA VAL A 483 -9.24 0.30 11.84
C VAL A 483 -9.67 -1.11 12.18
N ASP A 484 -10.33 -1.27 13.33
CA ASP A 484 -10.79 -2.55 13.85
C ASP A 484 -11.88 -3.16 12.95
N GLU A 485 -11.76 -4.46 12.65
CA GLU A 485 -12.71 -5.14 11.75
C GLU A 485 -14.10 -5.29 12.36
N GLU A 486 -14.22 -5.63 13.64
CA GLU A 486 -15.51 -5.73 14.31
C GLU A 486 -16.23 -4.39 14.35
N VAL A 487 -15.50 -3.31 14.64
CA VAL A 487 -16.03 -1.94 14.61
C VAL A 487 -16.48 -1.56 13.19
N ARG A 488 -15.73 -1.95 12.15
CA ARG A 488 -16.14 -1.75 10.74
C ARG A 488 -17.40 -2.53 10.41
N LEU A 489 -17.50 -3.79 10.83
CA LEU A 489 -18.68 -4.63 10.62
C LEU A 489 -19.89 -4.07 11.36
N ARG A 490 -19.72 -3.64 12.60
CA ARG A 490 -20.76 -2.94 13.37
C ARG A 490 -21.18 -1.66 12.68
N PHE A 491 -20.24 -0.84 12.19
CA PHE A 491 -20.56 0.35 11.39
C PHE A 491 -21.41 0.00 10.16
N LYS A 492 -21.11 -1.10 9.46
CA LYS A 492 -21.85 -1.58 8.27
C LYS A 492 -23.22 -2.20 8.58
N ARG A 493 -23.42 -2.81 9.75
CA ARG A 493 -24.66 -3.53 10.10
C ARG A 493 -25.61 -2.71 10.97
N ASP A 494 -25.08 -1.98 11.94
CA ASP A 494 -25.84 -1.21 12.93
C ASP A 494 -26.08 0.23 12.45
N ARG A 495 -27.30 0.50 12.01
CA ARG A 495 -27.73 1.83 11.55
C ARG A 495 -27.67 2.88 12.66
N THR A 496 -27.98 2.52 13.90
CA THR A 496 -28.01 3.44 15.04
C THR A 496 -26.61 3.88 15.40
N PHE A 497 -25.69 2.92 15.52
CA PHE A 497 -24.27 3.20 15.73
C PHE A 497 -23.70 4.06 14.58
N ARG A 498 -24.04 3.76 13.33
CA ARG A 498 -23.61 4.55 12.18
C ARG A 498 -24.08 6.00 12.25
N GLN A 499 -25.35 6.23 12.59
CA GLN A 499 -25.90 7.59 12.71
C GLN A 499 -25.25 8.38 13.84
N GLU A 500 -24.99 7.72 14.97
CA GLU A 500 -24.24 8.32 16.08
C GLU A 500 -22.81 8.68 15.66
N PHE A 501 -22.11 7.75 15.00
CA PHE A 501 -20.77 7.99 14.50
C PHE A 501 -20.74 9.16 13.51
N PHE A 502 -21.69 9.25 12.56
CA PHE A 502 -21.75 10.39 11.65
C PHE A 502 -21.95 11.71 12.40
N ARG A 503 -22.81 11.76 13.40
CA ARG A 503 -23.07 12.99 14.17
C ARG A 503 -21.80 13.52 14.84
N GLU A 504 -20.98 12.62 15.38
CA GLU A 504 -19.82 12.98 16.20
C GLU A 504 -18.50 13.04 15.43
N ALA A 505 -18.31 12.20 14.42
CA ALA A 505 -17.05 12.06 13.68
C ALA A 505 -17.08 12.70 12.28
N SER A 506 -18.25 12.93 11.68
CA SER A 506 -18.33 13.67 10.42
C SER A 506 -18.04 15.15 10.66
N TRP A 507 -16.99 15.65 10.01
CA TRP A 507 -16.66 17.08 10.05
C TRP A 507 -17.84 17.95 9.62
N GLU A 508 -18.57 17.54 8.58
CA GLU A 508 -19.74 18.27 8.07
C GLU A 508 -20.86 18.40 9.11
N HIS A 509 -21.11 17.34 9.89
CA HIS A 509 -22.18 17.33 10.89
C HIS A 509 -21.78 18.11 12.14
N ARG A 510 -20.61 17.79 12.70
CA ARG A 510 -20.10 18.42 13.93
C ARG A 510 -19.83 19.91 13.75
N ASN A 511 -19.33 20.32 12.58
CA ASN A 511 -18.93 21.69 12.28
C ASN A 511 -19.87 22.37 11.29
N ARG A 512 -21.14 21.95 11.23
CA ARG A 512 -22.13 22.46 10.26
C ARG A 512 -22.24 23.99 10.26
N GLY A 513 -22.16 24.62 11.43
CA GLY A 513 -22.18 26.08 11.58
C GLY A 513 -20.94 26.74 10.99
N GLU A 514 -19.76 26.18 11.24
CA GLU A 514 -18.48 26.65 10.68
C GLU A 514 -18.45 26.50 9.16
N VAL A 515 -18.92 25.36 8.63
CA VAL A 515 -19.02 25.13 7.19
C VAL A 515 -19.92 26.17 6.52
N LYS A 516 -21.09 26.43 7.11
CA LYS A 516 -22.01 27.46 6.61
C LYS A 516 -21.34 28.84 6.57
N PHE A 517 -20.66 29.21 7.65
CA PHE A 517 -19.98 30.49 7.74
C PHE A 517 -18.81 30.62 6.75
N GLY A 518 -18.00 29.57 6.61
CA GLY A 518 -16.91 29.53 5.63
C GLY A 518 -17.41 29.72 4.19
N LYS A 519 -18.51 29.04 3.82
CA LYS A 519 -19.13 29.24 2.49
C LYS A 519 -19.68 30.65 2.30
N ASP A 520 -20.27 31.23 3.34
CA ASP A 520 -20.75 32.62 3.30
C ASP A 520 -19.59 33.63 3.14
N MET A 521 -18.43 33.40 3.77
CA MET A 521 -17.23 34.21 3.58
C MET A 521 -16.73 34.15 2.13
N VAL A 522 -16.64 32.95 1.54
CA VAL A 522 -16.23 32.79 0.14
C VAL A 522 -17.18 33.54 -0.80
N ARG A 523 -18.50 33.47 -0.54
CA ARG A 523 -19.49 34.19 -1.35
C ARG A 523 -19.27 35.70 -1.32
N ARG A 524 -19.04 36.28 -0.14
CA ARG A 524 -18.78 37.73 0.02
C ARG A 524 -17.52 38.18 -0.72
N GLU A 525 -16.43 37.42 -0.57
CA GLU A 525 -15.18 37.70 -1.28
C GLU A 525 -15.38 37.71 -2.81
N LYS A 526 -16.14 36.76 -3.35
CA LYS A 526 -16.47 36.71 -4.78
C LYS A 526 -17.34 37.89 -5.23
N GLU A 527 -18.28 38.34 -4.38
CA GLU A 527 -19.13 39.51 -4.64
C GLU A 527 -18.30 40.80 -4.65
N GLU A 528 -17.36 40.96 -3.73
CA GLU A 528 -16.43 42.09 -3.68
C GLU A 528 -15.51 42.15 -4.91
N GLN A 529 -14.97 41.01 -5.35
CA GLN A 529 -14.15 40.92 -6.56
C GLN A 529 -14.93 41.24 -7.85
N ARG A 530 -16.24 40.94 -7.88
CA ARG A 530 -17.14 41.30 -9.00
C ARG A 530 -17.63 42.75 -8.95
N GLY A 531 -17.56 43.40 -7.79
CA GLY A 531 -18.02 44.76 -7.55
C GLY A 531 -17.06 45.86 -8.00
N TYR A 532 -15.82 45.55 -8.40
CA TYR A 532 -14.88 46.50 -9.00
C TYR A 532 -15.12 46.61 -10.51
N PRO A 533 -15.62 47.75 -11.04
CA PRO A 533 -15.76 47.93 -12.47
C PRO A 533 -14.39 48.10 -13.14
N GLU A 534 -14.13 47.33 -14.19
CA GLU A 534 -13.07 47.63 -15.16
C GLU A 534 -13.36 49.02 -15.79
N GLY A 535 -12.52 50.01 -15.46
CA GLY A 535 -12.73 51.39 -15.85
C GLY A 535 -11.45 52.22 -15.93
N THR A 536 -10.75 52.09 -17.06
CA THR A 536 -9.91 53.09 -17.76
C THR A 536 -8.56 53.54 -17.15
N GLY A 537 -7.47 53.15 -17.83
CA GLY A 537 -6.46 54.12 -18.29
C GLY A 537 -4.98 53.84 -17.98
N GLY A 538 -4.21 53.48 -19.01
CA GLY A 538 -2.85 54.03 -19.21
C GLY A 538 -1.66 53.08 -19.09
N LYS A 539 -1.02 52.83 -20.25
CA LYS A 539 0.27 52.16 -20.47
C LYS A 539 1.35 52.48 -19.42
N LYS A 540 2.07 51.44 -18.97
CA LYS A 540 3.53 51.31 -19.10
C LYS A 540 3.91 49.84 -18.92
N GLY A 541 4.52 49.27 -19.95
CA GLY A 541 5.19 47.98 -19.85
C GLY A 541 6.52 48.14 -19.12
N GLU A 542 6.86 47.15 -18.33
CA GLU A 542 8.21 46.60 -18.21
C GLU A 542 8.14 45.27 -17.45
N ASP A 543 8.95 44.33 -17.92
CA ASP A 543 8.97 42.89 -17.65
C ASP A 543 9.05 42.51 -16.18
N LEU A 544 8.24 41.52 -15.78
CA LEU A 544 8.60 40.52 -14.78
C LEU A 544 7.87 39.21 -15.13
N SER A 545 8.60 38.29 -15.78
CA SER A 545 8.18 36.91 -16.01
C SER A 545 8.08 36.16 -14.67
N VAL A 546 6.87 35.76 -14.30
CA VAL A 546 6.62 34.80 -13.23
C VAL A 546 5.97 33.57 -13.86
N ASP A 547 6.77 32.52 -13.99
CA ASP A 547 6.35 31.18 -14.41
C ASP A 547 5.42 30.55 -13.34
N ASP A 548 4.13 30.83 -13.45
CA ASP A 548 3.05 30.07 -12.83
C ASP A 548 2.30 29.27 -13.91
N ASN A 549 2.93 28.22 -14.42
CA ASN A 549 2.20 27.11 -15.02
C ASN A 549 1.58 26.28 -13.90
N VAL A 550 0.37 26.67 -13.51
CA VAL A 550 -0.59 25.83 -12.79
C VAL A 550 -1.17 24.87 -13.84
N ASN A 551 -0.62 23.66 -13.93
CA ASN A 551 -1.30 22.58 -14.63
C ASN A 551 -2.50 22.13 -13.78
N VAL A 552 -3.64 22.73 -14.11
CA VAL A 552 -4.97 22.18 -13.87
C VAL A 552 -5.20 21.19 -15.01
N ASP A 553 -4.94 19.90 -14.80
CA ASP A 553 -5.44 18.86 -15.69
C ASP A 553 -6.27 17.89 -14.87
N TRP A 554 -7.57 18.15 -14.90
CA TRP A 554 -8.62 17.22 -14.52
C TRP A 554 -8.93 16.36 -15.73
N ALA A 555 -9.06 15.07 -15.50
CA ALA A 555 -9.56 14.13 -16.49
C ALA A 555 -10.92 14.59 -17.06
N THR A 556 -10.95 14.88 -18.36
CA THR A 556 -12.17 14.79 -19.16
C THR A 556 -11.91 13.90 -20.36
N LYS A 557 -12.82 12.93 -20.49
CA LYS A 557 -12.93 11.91 -21.52
C LYS A 557 -12.76 12.46 -22.94
N GLU A 558 -12.17 11.59 -23.77
CA GLU A 558 -12.19 11.65 -25.23
C GLU A 558 -13.60 11.87 -25.80
N GLY A 559 -13.64 12.63 -26.91
CA GLY A 559 -14.81 12.76 -27.78
C GLY A 559 -14.48 13.57 -29.04
N GLY A 560 -14.32 12.86 -30.17
CA GLY A 560 -14.33 13.35 -31.57
C GLY A 560 -13.12 14.20 -31.96
N SER A 561 -12.43 13.99 -33.08
CA SER A 561 -12.80 13.39 -34.37
C SER A 561 -11.53 13.03 -35.12
#